data_AF-A0A919WQS2-F1
#
_entry.id   AF-A0A919WQS2-F1
#
_cell.length_a   1.000
_cell.length_b   1.000
_cell.length_c   1.000
_cell.angle_alpha   90.00
_cell.angle_beta   90.00
_cell.angle_gamma   90.00
#
_symmetry.space_group_name_H-M   'P 1'
#
loop_
_entity.id
_entity.type
_entity.pdbx_description
1 polymer ?
#
loop_
_entity_poly.entity_id
_entity_poly.type
_entity_poly.pdbx_seq_one_letter_code
_entity_poly.pdbx_strand_id
1 'polypeptide(L)'
;MNIIIKSSTIQFKNPTIGQPSRAVEEHYFGRVVTAVVDGEEKMYRFKPEKLPYHSDEEGMIAAIEERVIEEHQKEHQEEQEEEMEAE
;
A
#
# COMPACT_ATOMS: atom_id res chain seq x y z
N MET A 1 1.47 -16.24 3.96
CA MET A 1 1.05 -15.63 2.68
C MET A 1 2.14 -15.80 1.67
N ASN A 2 1.81 -16.24 0.45
CA ASN A 2 2.76 -16.18 -0.66
C ASN A 2 2.53 -14.87 -1.43
N ILE A 3 3.45 -13.92 -1.30
CA ILE A 3 3.36 -12.59 -1.91
C ILE A 3 4.42 -12.48 -3.01
N ILE A 4 3.99 -12.29 -4.25
CA ILE A 4 4.88 -12.12 -5.41
C ILE A 4 4.64 -10.73 -5.99
N ILE A 5 5.62 -9.84 -5.90
CA ILE A 5 5.53 -8.49 -6.46
C ILE A 5 5.72 -8.58 -7.98
N LYS A 6 4.72 -8.11 -8.74
CA LYS A 6 4.75 -8.08 -10.20
C LYS A 6 5.23 -6.75 -10.75
N SER A 7 4.81 -5.65 -10.12
CA SER A 7 5.20 -4.31 -10.53
C SER A 7 5.10 -3.31 -9.37
N SER A 8 5.96 -2.30 -9.42
CA SER A 8 5.99 -1.21 -8.47
C SER A 8 6.12 0.11 -9.21
N THR A 9 5.17 1.02 -8.99
CA THR A 9 5.10 2.32 -9.67
C THR A 9 5.16 3.42 -8.63
N ILE A 10 6.21 4.24 -8.69
CA ILE A 10 6.37 5.41 -7.83
C ILE A 10 5.55 6.57 -8.36
N GLN A 11 4.82 7.24 -7.47
CA GLN A 11 4.07 8.45 -7.76
C GLN A 11 4.84 9.66 -7.22
N PHE A 12 5.02 10.67 -8.06
CA PHE A 12 5.62 11.95 -7.67
C PHE A 12 4.57 13.06 -7.75
N LYS A 13 4.68 14.04 -6.86
CA LYS A 13 3.94 15.30 -6.93
C LYS A 13 4.51 16.16 -8.06
N ASN A 14 3.69 17.07 -8.57
CA ASN A 14 4.16 18.08 -9.52
C ASN A 14 5.19 18.99 -8.82
N PRO A 15 6.30 19.34 -9.50
CA PRO A 15 7.29 20.25 -8.95
C PRO A 15 6.68 21.64 -8.77
N THR A 16 6.98 22.30 -7.65
CA THR A 16 6.57 23.69 -7.42
C THR A 16 7.58 24.66 -8.03
N ILE A 17 7.16 25.91 -8.24
CA ILE A 17 8.05 26.95 -8.78
C ILE A 17 9.22 27.15 -7.80
N GLY A 18 10.45 26.97 -8.29
CA GLY A 18 11.67 27.03 -7.46
C GLY A 18 12.19 25.67 -6.98
N GLN A 19 11.46 24.58 -7.22
CA GLN A 19 11.92 23.22 -6.96
C GLN A 19 12.45 22.54 -8.24
N PRO A 20 13.26 21.47 -8.12
CA PRO A 20 13.73 20.71 -9.27
C PRO A 20 12.56 20.19 -10.12
N SER A 21 12.59 20.36 -11.44
CA SER A 21 11.58 19.76 -12.31
C SER A 21 11.73 18.24 -12.48
N ARG A 22 12.77 17.65 -11.86
CA ARG A 22 13.07 16.21 -11.90
C ARG A 22 12.34 15.47 -10.77
N ALA A 23 12.10 14.18 -11.00
CA ALA A 23 11.62 13.27 -9.98
C ALA A 23 12.70 13.06 -8.92
N VAL A 24 12.53 13.70 -7.77
CA VAL A 24 13.40 13.59 -6.60
C VAL A 24 12.60 13.14 -5.38
N GLU A 25 13.28 12.68 -4.34
CA GLU A 25 12.65 12.19 -3.11
C GLU A 25 11.71 13.22 -2.46
N GLU A 26 12.03 14.51 -2.53
CA GLU A 26 11.18 15.61 -2.01
C GLU A 26 9.79 15.65 -2.69
N HIS A 27 9.68 15.13 -3.90
CA HIS A 27 8.43 15.04 -4.65
C HIS A 27 7.72 13.70 -4.45
N TYR A 28 8.24 12.78 -3.63
CA TYR A 28 7.61 11.47 -3.44
C TYR A 28 6.20 11.60 -2.87
N PHE A 29 5.22 11.03 -3.57
CA PHE A 29 3.81 11.02 -3.18
C PHE A 29 3.37 9.67 -2.60
N GLY A 30 4.09 8.59 -2.92
CA GLY A 30 3.70 7.24 -2.58
C GLY A 30 4.00 6.27 -3.72
N ARG A 31 3.54 5.04 -3.56
CA ARG A 31 3.86 3.95 -4.48
C ARG A 31 2.64 3.05 -4.64
N VAL A 32 2.39 2.61 -5.86
CA VAL A 32 1.40 1.59 -6.17
C VAL A 32 2.15 0.30 -6.42
N VAL A 33 1.82 -0.74 -5.67
CA VAL A 33 2.43 -2.06 -5.80
C VAL A 33 1.35 -3.04 -6.26
N THR A 34 1.59 -3.70 -7.38
CA THR A 34 0.76 -4.81 -7.85
C THR A 34 1.45 -6.11 -7.46
N ALA A 35 0.77 -6.93 -6.67
CA ALA A 35 1.31 -8.18 -6.17
C ALA A 35 0.26 -9.30 -6.31
N VAL A 36 0.74 -10.51 -6.49
CA VAL A 36 -0.07 -11.72 -6.40
C VAL A 36 0.01 -12.20 -4.96
N VAL A 37 -1.13 -12.22 -4.27
CA VAL A 37 -1.26 -12.69 -2.88
C VAL A 37 -2.14 -13.93 -2.90
N ASP A 38 -1.57 -15.06 -2.50
CA ASP A 38 -2.25 -16.37 -2.43
C ASP A 38 -2.98 -16.78 -3.72
N GLY A 39 -2.43 -16.37 -4.88
CA GLY A 39 -2.94 -16.68 -6.21
C GLY A 39 -3.81 -15.60 -6.84
N GLU A 40 -4.14 -14.54 -6.11
CA GLU A 40 -4.94 -13.42 -6.60
C GLU A 40 -4.10 -12.17 -6.86
N GLU A 41 -4.24 -11.57 -8.04
CA GLU A 41 -3.57 -10.30 -8.34
C GLU A 41 -4.32 -9.13 -7.69
N LYS A 42 -3.64 -8.42 -6.79
CA LYS A 42 -4.17 -7.27 -6.05
C LYS A 42 -3.27 -6.06 -6.23
N MET A 43 -3.90 -4.88 -6.24
CA MET A 43 -3.21 -3.59 -6.32
C MET A 43 -3.32 -2.87 -4.98
N TYR A 44 -2.17 -2.47 -4.44
CA TYR A 44 -2.04 -1.77 -3.18
C TYR A 44 -1.49 -0.37 -3.41
N ARG A 45 -2.15 0.63 -2.83
CA ARG A 45 -1.70 2.02 -2.87
C ARG A 45 -1.16 2.43 -1.51
N PHE A 46 0.14 2.74 -1.46
CA PHE A 46 0.82 3.13 -0.25
C PHE A 46 1.12 4.62 -0.23
N LYS A 47 0.84 5.23 0.92
CA LYS A 47 1.30 6.57 1.28
C LYS A 47 2.77 6.53 1.69
N PRO A 48 3.49 7.67 1.63
CA PRO A 48 4.92 7.72 1.97
C PRO A 48 5.19 7.38 3.44
N GLU A 49 4.20 7.58 4.32
CA GLU A 49 4.25 7.22 5.73
C GLU A 49 4.32 5.71 5.96
N LYS A 50 3.67 4.93 5.09
CA LYS A 50 3.63 3.47 5.17
C LYS A 50 4.73 2.80 4.34
N LEU A 51 5.09 3.42 3.22
CA LEU A 51 6.14 2.90 2.34
C LEU A 51 7.03 4.05 1.86
N PRO A 52 8.14 4.32 2.58
CA PRO A 52 9.11 5.37 2.23
C PRO A 52 9.72 5.23 0.83
N TYR A 53 10.29 6.31 0.31
CA TYR A 53 10.90 6.34 -1.03
C TYR A 53 12.02 5.29 -1.19
N HIS A 54 12.88 5.16 -0.18
CA HIS A 54 14.00 4.22 -0.11
C HIS A 54 13.60 2.81 0.37
N SER A 55 12.34 2.40 0.20
CA SER A 55 11.91 1.04 0.57
C SER A 55 12.32 0.01 -0.48
N ASP A 56 13.01 -1.02 -0.01
CA ASP A 56 13.38 -2.21 -0.77
C ASP A 56 12.21 -3.21 -0.90
N GLU A 57 12.46 -4.34 -1.56
CA GLU A 57 11.48 -5.40 -1.81
C GLU A 57 10.87 -5.96 -0.51
N GLU A 58 11.69 -6.22 0.50
CA GLU A 58 11.21 -6.71 1.80
C GLU A 58 10.26 -5.71 2.47
N GLY A 59 10.54 -4.41 2.36
CA GLY A 59 9.65 -3.36 2.88
C GLY A 59 8.31 -3.32 2.14
N MET A 60 8.30 -3.59 0.84
CA MET A 60 7.07 -3.70 0.05
C MET A 60 6.23 -4.91 0.48
N ILE A 61 6.87 -6.07 0.71
CA ILE A 61 6.19 -7.28 1.16
C ILE A 61 5.58 -7.05 2.55
N ALA A 62 6.34 -6.48 3.49
CA ALA A 62 5.86 -6.19 4.85
C ALA A 62 4.65 -5.24 4.84
N ALA A 63 4.68 -4.19 4.00
CA ALA A 63 3.56 -3.26 3.88
C ALA A 63 2.30 -3.91 3.28
N ILE A 64 2.46 -4.86 2.35
CA ILE A 64 1.34 -5.64 1.80
C ILE A 64 0.78 -6.57 2.87
N GLU A 65 1.64 -7.27 3.61
CA GLU A 65 1.24 -8.18 4.68
C GLU A 65 0.43 -7.45 5.75
N GLU A 66 0.89 -6.29 6.21
CA GLU A 66 0.15 -5.43 7.16
C GLU A 66 -1.24 -5.07 6.59
N ARG A 67 -1.32 -4.70 5.30
CA ARG A 67 -2.57 -4.36 4.65
C ARG A 67 -3.56 -5.52 4.62
N VAL A 68 -3.10 -6.72 4.30
CA VAL A 68 -3.99 -7.89 4.22
C VAL A 68 -4.48 -8.30 5.62
N ILE A 69 -3.64 -8.14 6.64
CA ILE A 69 -4.05 -8.36 8.03
C ILE A 69 -5.08 -7.31 8.47
N GLU A 70 -4.88 -6.02 8.15
CA GLU A 70 -5.84 -4.95 8.47
C GLU A 70 -7.22 -5.21 7.83
N GLU A 71 -7.28 -5.66 6.58
CA GLU A 71 -8.55 -5.96 5.90
C GLU A 71 -9.26 -7.15 6.55
N HIS A 72 -8.54 -8.23 6.87
CA HIS A 72 -9.12 -9.38 7.59
C HIS A 72 -9.67 -9.03 8.98
N GLN A 73 -9.05 -8.07 9.68
CA GLN A 73 -9.54 -7.62 10.99
C GLN A 73 -10.79 -6.76 10.89
N LYS A 74 -10.92 -5.95 9.85
CA LYS A 74 -12.12 -5.13 9.62
C LYS A 74 -13.34 -5.97 9.27
N GLU A 75 -13.18 -6.95 8.37
CA GLU A 75 -14.26 -7.88 8.01
C GLU A 75 -14.82 -8.57 9.27
N HIS A 76 -13.96 -9.02 10.18
CA HIS A 76 -14.39 -9.65 11.43
C HIS A 76 -15.02 -8.68 12.45
N GLN A 77 -14.69 -7.39 12.42
CA GLN A 77 -15.34 -6.38 13.28
C GLN A 77 -16.73 -6.02 12.75
N GLU A 78 -16.87 -5.85 11.45
CA GLU A 78 -18.15 -5.53 10.80
C GLU A 78 -19.17 -6.68 10.99
N GLU A 79 -18.74 -7.94 10.88
CA GLU A 79 -19.60 -9.11 11.17
C GLU A 79 -20.11 -9.13 12.62
N GLN A 80 -19.26 -8.77 13.59
CA GLN A 80 -19.64 -8.75 15.02
C GLN A 80 -20.56 -7.57 15.36
N GLU A 81 -20.42 -6.45 14.66
CA GLU A 81 -21.29 -5.28 14.83
C GLU A 81 -22.68 -5.50 14.19
N GLU A 82 -22.76 -6.12 13.00
CA GLU A 82 -24.04 -6.48 12.38
C GLU A 82 -24.83 -7.52 13.20
N GLU A 83 -24.17 -8.52 13.78
CA GLU A 83 -24.83 -9.49 14.67
C GLU A 83 -25.39 -8.83 15.96
N MET A 84 -24.76 -7.75 16.45
CA MET A 84 -25.21 -7.00 17.63
C MET A 84 -26.33 -5.99 17.33
N GLU A 85 -26.41 -5.44 16.11
CA GLU A 85 -27.51 -4.53 15.71
C GLU A 85 -28.80 -5.27 15.28
N ALA A 86 -28.70 -6.57 14.97
CA ALA A 86 -29.84 -7.39 14.55
C ALA A 86 -30.66 -8.00 15.71
N GLU A 87 -30.23 -7.85 16.97
CA GLU A 87 -30.89 -8.34 18.20
C GLU A 87 -31.61 -7.22 18.97
#